data_AF-A0A7V9LJQ6-F1
#
_entry.id   AF-A0A7V9LJQ6-F1
#
_cell.length_a   1.000
_cell.length_b   1.000
_cell.length_c   1.000
_cell.angle_alpha   90.00
_cell.angle_beta   90.00
_cell.angle_gamma   90.00
#
_symmetry.space_group_name_H-M   'P 1'
#
loop_
_entity.id
_entity.type
_entity.pdbx_description
1 polymer ?
#
loop_
_entity_poly.entity_id
_entity_poly.type
_entity_poly.pdbx_seq_one_letter_code
_entity_poly.pdbx_strand_id
1 'polypeptide(L)'
;MTTPITSAHREDVSTGDRRAGPLRLPRFGAVLVASIIAGLLVAIMEMVLGAVVLGQPWYGLLHMIAAIGMGPSGVLPPPPSFDIGVAAVAMPIHMVLAVIYGLILCTLLLALRSSLAWIIGLIFGIALYYVNFYGFTALFPWFADGRGWIAFVSHAAFGLVLALIYRKMDAREPTARSASARPAA
;
A
#
# COMPACT_ATOMS: atom_id res chain seq x y z
N MET A 1 29.89 -62.78 -23.05
CA MET A 1 30.62 -61.55 -22.63
C MET A 1 29.61 -60.42 -22.68
N THR A 2 28.98 -60.11 -21.55
CA THR A 2 27.82 -59.24 -21.39
C THR A 2 28.25 -57.93 -20.71
N THR A 3 28.03 -56.79 -21.37
CA THR A 3 28.23 -55.46 -20.78
C THR A 3 26.94 -54.98 -20.11
N PRO A 4 26.97 -54.52 -18.85
CA PRO A 4 25.81 -53.86 -18.26
C PRO A 4 25.87 -52.35 -18.50
N ILE A 5 24.76 -51.81 -19.00
CA ILE A 5 24.45 -50.38 -19.05
C ILE A 5 24.16 -49.92 -17.62
N THR A 6 24.95 -48.99 -17.09
CA THR A 6 24.64 -48.33 -15.79
C THR A 6 24.03 -46.97 -16.08
N SER A 7 22.71 -46.89 -16.02
CA SER A 7 21.96 -45.64 -15.94
C SER A 7 21.91 -45.17 -14.49
N ALA A 8 22.69 -44.16 -14.14
CA ALA A 8 22.54 -43.42 -12.89
C ALA A 8 22.07 -42.00 -13.22
N HIS A 9 20.77 -41.87 -13.47
CA HIS A 9 20.11 -40.56 -13.47
C HIS A 9 19.94 -40.15 -12.00
N ARG A 10 20.86 -39.31 -11.51
CA ARG A 10 20.76 -38.70 -10.19
C ARG A 10 19.92 -37.44 -10.32
N GLU A 11 18.64 -37.53 -10.00
CA GLU A 11 17.81 -36.35 -9.75
C GLU A 11 18.25 -35.75 -8.41
N ASP A 12 19.08 -34.70 -8.48
CA ASP A 12 19.30 -33.79 -7.38
C ASP A 12 18.07 -32.89 -7.23
N VAL A 13 17.04 -33.41 -6.57
CA VAL A 13 15.95 -32.59 -6.06
C VAL A 13 16.49 -31.83 -4.86
N SER A 14 17.17 -30.72 -5.14
CA SER A 14 17.46 -29.66 -4.20
C SER A 14 16.12 -29.07 -3.74
N THR A 15 15.55 -29.66 -2.70
CA THR A 15 14.46 -29.07 -1.92
C THR A 15 15.01 -27.84 -1.23
N GLY A 16 14.95 -26.71 -1.93
CA GLY A 16 15.37 -25.42 -1.44
C GLY A 16 14.68 -25.11 -0.13
N ASP A 17 15.43 -25.26 0.97
CA ASP A 17 15.12 -24.76 2.29
C ASP A 17 15.03 -23.23 2.21
N ARG A 18 13.87 -22.72 1.78
CA ARG A 18 13.53 -21.29 1.84
C ARG A 18 13.28 -20.93 3.30
N ARG A 19 14.30 -21.02 4.15
CA ARG A 19 14.23 -20.39 5.47
C ARG A 19 13.89 -18.93 5.25
N ALA A 20 12.78 -18.49 5.82
CA ALA A 20 12.45 -17.09 5.90
C ALA A 20 13.65 -16.39 6.55
N GLY A 21 14.40 -15.61 5.76
CA GLY A 21 15.51 -14.83 6.28
C GLY A 21 15.01 -13.87 7.37
N PRO A 22 15.91 -13.34 8.21
CA PRO A 22 15.54 -12.39 9.26
C PRO A 22 14.72 -11.23 8.66
N LEU A 23 13.66 -10.81 9.36
CA LEU A 23 12.78 -9.73 8.92
C LEU A 23 13.62 -8.46 8.71
N ARG A 24 13.84 -8.09 7.44
CA ARG A 24 14.55 -6.85 7.11
C ARG A 24 13.54 -5.72 7.19
N LEU A 25 13.81 -4.76 8.07
CA LEU A 25 12.99 -3.55 8.13
C LEU A 25 13.15 -2.75 6.84
N PRO A 26 12.05 -2.25 6.25
CA PRO A 26 12.12 -1.44 5.06
C PRO A 26 12.77 -0.10 5.37
N ARG A 27 13.43 0.48 4.37
CA ARG A 27 14.09 1.76 4.53
C ARG A 27 13.05 2.86 4.71
N PHE A 28 12.99 3.45 5.90
CA PHE A 28 11.91 4.36 6.29
C PHE A 28 11.70 5.51 5.29
N GLY A 29 12.76 6.16 4.80
CA GLY A 29 12.62 7.24 3.81
C GLY A 29 11.97 6.81 2.49
N ALA A 30 12.23 5.58 2.03
CA ALA A 30 11.58 5.05 0.84
C ALA A 30 10.11 4.71 1.09
N VAL A 31 9.80 4.16 2.27
CA VAL A 31 8.42 3.91 2.69
C VAL A 31 7.65 5.22 2.77
N LEU A 32 8.21 6.24 3.39
CA LEU A 32 7.57 7.54 3.58
C LEU A 32 7.20 8.16 2.22
N VAL A 33 8.15 8.24 1.29
CA VAL A 33 7.92 8.78 -0.07
C VAL A 33 6.87 7.96 -0.82
N ALA A 34 6.99 6.63 -0.84
CA ALA A 34 6.04 5.77 -1.53
C ALA A 34 4.62 5.89 -0.96
N SER A 35 4.50 5.96 0.36
CA SER A 35 3.22 6.03 1.07
C SER A 35 2.53 7.38 0.90
N ILE A 36 3.29 8.49 0.95
CA ILE A 36 2.73 9.84 0.74
C ILE A 36 2.21 9.96 -0.69
N ILE A 37 2.99 9.55 -1.69
CA ILE A 37 2.58 9.64 -3.10
C ILE A 37 1.36 8.76 -3.35
N ALA A 38 1.37 7.50 -2.89
CA ALA A 38 0.23 6.59 -3.06
C ALA A 38 -1.01 7.07 -2.29
N GLY A 39 -0.84 7.59 -1.07
CA GLY A 39 -1.93 8.12 -0.24
C GLY A 39 -2.60 9.34 -0.88
N LEU A 40 -1.80 10.27 -1.42
CA LEU A 40 -2.30 11.43 -2.17
C LEU A 40 -3.03 11.00 -3.45
N LEU A 41 -2.49 10.04 -4.19
CA LEU A 41 -3.13 9.51 -5.39
C LEU A 41 -4.54 8.99 -5.06
N VAL A 42 -4.69 8.19 -4.01
CA VAL A 42 -5.99 7.64 -3.59
C VAL A 42 -6.96 8.74 -3.17
N ALA A 43 -6.48 9.71 -2.39
CA ALA A 43 -7.32 10.83 -1.97
C ALA A 43 -7.87 11.57 -3.20
N ILE A 44 -7.00 11.89 -4.16
CA ILE A 44 -7.41 12.55 -5.42
C ILE A 44 -8.35 11.65 -6.23
N MET A 45 -8.07 10.36 -6.36
CA MET A 45 -8.93 9.42 -7.10
C MET A 45 -10.34 9.37 -6.49
N GLU A 46 -10.48 9.20 -5.19
CA GLU A 46 -11.78 9.19 -4.52
C GLU A 46 -12.53 10.52 -4.68
N MET A 47 -11.84 11.64 -4.45
CA MET A 47 -12.43 12.98 -4.53
C MET A 47 -12.91 13.29 -5.96
N VAL A 48 -12.09 12.99 -6.96
CA VAL A 48 -12.38 13.30 -8.37
C VAL A 48 -13.36 12.28 -8.96
N LEU A 49 -13.11 10.98 -8.81
CA LEU A 49 -13.98 9.95 -9.38
C LEU A 49 -15.33 9.92 -8.67
N GLY A 50 -15.37 10.06 -7.34
CA GLY A 50 -16.64 10.17 -6.60
C GLY A 50 -17.48 11.34 -7.10
N ALA A 51 -16.86 12.50 -7.35
CA ALA A 51 -17.57 13.67 -7.86
C ALA A 51 -18.03 13.51 -9.31
N VAL A 52 -17.14 13.10 -10.20
CA VAL A 52 -17.42 13.07 -11.64
C VAL A 52 -18.25 11.84 -12.04
N VAL A 53 -18.06 10.70 -11.38
CA VAL A 53 -18.72 9.43 -11.76
C VAL A 53 -19.99 9.17 -10.95
N LEU A 54 -20.00 9.52 -9.66
CA LEU A 54 -21.15 9.26 -8.77
C LEU A 54 -21.95 10.50 -8.39
N GLY A 55 -21.54 11.70 -8.86
CA GLY A 55 -22.20 12.97 -8.52
C GLY A 55 -22.09 13.34 -7.04
N GLN A 56 -21.16 12.72 -6.30
CA GLN A 56 -21.00 12.96 -4.87
C GLN A 56 -20.24 14.27 -4.62
N PRO A 57 -20.38 14.89 -3.44
CA PRO A 57 -19.51 15.99 -3.08
C PRO A 57 -18.04 15.54 -3.07
N TRP A 58 -17.18 16.26 -3.80
CA TRP A 58 -15.75 15.92 -3.93
C TRP A 58 -15.02 15.88 -2.57
N TYR A 59 -15.56 16.55 -1.55
CA TYR A 59 -15.02 16.61 -0.19
C TYR A 59 -15.61 15.53 0.75
N GLY A 60 -16.45 14.60 0.26
CA GLY A 60 -17.09 13.57 1.09
C GLY A 60 -16.09 12.70 1.84
N LEU A 61 -15.03 12.24 1.15
CA LEU A 61 -13.95 11.47 1.79
C LEU A 61 -13.29 12.24 2.94
N LEU A 62 -13.07 13.54 2.80
CA LEU A 62 -12.43 14.36 3.83
C LEU A 62 -13.28 14.38 5.11
N HIS A 63 -14.60 14.49 4.99
CA HIS A 63 -15.50 14.48 6.14
C HIS A 63 -15.49 13.12 6.85
N MET A 64 -15.50 12.02 6.08
CA MET A 64 -15.42 10.67 6.64
C MET A 64 -14.13 10.44 7.44
N ILE A 65 -13.00 10.91 6.93
CA ILE A 65 -11.69 10.75 7.59
C ILE A 65 -11.60 11.70 8.80
N ALA A 66 -12.01 12.97 8.66
CA ALA A 66 -11.97 13.94 9.75
C ALA A 66 -12.82 13.50 10.95
N ALA A 67 -13.96 12.84 10.70
CA ALA A 67 -14.84 12.32 11.75
C ALA A 67 -14.15 11.29 12.67
N ILE A 68 -13.02 10.68 12.27
CA ILE A 68 -12.20 9.85 13.15
C ILE A 68 -11.62 10.70 14.30
N GLY A 69 -11.12 11.90 14.00
CA GLY A 69 -10.47 12.79 14.97
C GLY A 69 -11.44 13.77 15.64
N MET A 70 -12.44 14.24 14.91
CA MET A 70 -13.39 15.26 15.37
C MET A 70 -14.68 14.68 15.95
N GLY A 71 -14.93 13.38 15.72
CA GLY A 71 -16.22 12.76 15.93
C GLY A 71 -17.19 13.01 14.78
N PRO A 72 -18.29 12.23 14.69
CA PRO A 72 -19.23 12.30 13.57
C PRO A 72 -20.16 13.52 13.64
N SER A 73 -20.47 14.02 14.84
CA SER A 73 -21.40 15.12 15.05
C SER A 73 -20.84 16.44 14.53
N GLY A 74 -21.54 17.06 13.57
CA GLY A 74 -21.12 18.34 12.97
C GLY A 74 -20.04 18.22 11.89
N VAL A 75 -19.53 17.01 11.63
CA VAL A 75 -18.56 16.73 10.56
C VAL A 75 -19.11 15.76 9.53
N LEU A 76 -20.07 14.91 9.86
CA LEU A 76 -20.76 14.08 8.87
C LEU A 76 -22.08 14.75 8.41
N PRO A 77 -22.53 14.54 7.16
CA PRO A 77 -23.71 15.23 6.60
C PRO A 77 -25.03 15.01 7.36
N PRO A 78 -25.97 16.00 7.41
CA PRO A 78 -26.56 16.65 6.22
C PRO A 78 -26.89 18.17 6.32
N PRO A 79 -26.62 19.05 5.32
CA PRO A 79 -25.60 19.05 4.28
C PRO A 79 -24.35 19.88 4.71
N PRO A 80 -23.13 19.33 4.69
CA PRO A 80 -21.93 20.10 4.98
C PRO A 80 -21.35 20.64 3.67
N SER A 81 -20.89 21.89 3.71
CA SER A 81 -20.07 22.49 2.64
C SER A 81 -18.60 22.08 2.80
N PHE A 82 -17.77 22.41 1.81
CA PHE A 82 -16.33 22.31 2.01
C PHE A 82 -15.89 23.19 3.19
N ASP A 83 -15.10 22.62 4.10
CA ASP A 83 -14.50 23.29 5.25
C ASP A 83 -13.00 22.97 5.32
N ILE A 84 -12.18 24.02 5.41
CA ILE A 84 -10.71 23.88 5.42
C ILE A 84 -10.19 23.26 6.71
N GLY A 85 -10.87 23.46 7.85
CA GLY A 85 -10.56 22.84 9.12
C GLY A 85 -10.81 21.33 9.09
N VAL A 86 -11.92 20.90 8.49
CA VAL A 86 -12.21 19.47 8.23
C VAL A 86 -11.11 18.87 7.36
N ALA A 87 -10.73 19.53 6.26
CA ALA A 87 -9.65 19.07 5.39
C ALA A 87 -8.29 19.00 6.11
N ALA A 88 -7.99 19.98 6.97
CA ALA A 88 -6.76 20.04 7.74
C ALA A 88 -6.63 18.94 8.79
N VAL A 89 -7.74 18.41 9.31
CA VAL A 89 -7.75 17.23 10.20
C VAL A 89 -7.72 15.93 9.40
N ALA A 90 -8.47 15.85 8.30
CA ALA A 90 -8.55 14.66 7.46
C ALA A 90 -7.19 14.24 6.88
N MET A 91 -6.46 15.20 6.29
CA MET A 91 -5.24 14.90 5.55
C MET A 91 -4.13 14.26 6.40
N PRO A 92 -3.79 14.77 7.60
CA PRO A 92 -2.83 14.11 8.48
C PRO A 92 -3.24 12.68 8.86
N ILE A 93 -4.52 12.44 9.19
CA ILE A 93 -5.03 11.10 9.53
C ILE A 93 -4.83 10.16 8.34
N HIS A 94 -5.20 10.61 7.12
CA HIS A 94 -5.01 9.84 5.90
C HIS A 94 -3.54 9.52 5.63
N MET A 95 -2.64 10.50 5.79
CA MET A 95 -1.20 10.30 5.58
C MET A 95 -0.60 9.34 6.61
N VAL A 96 -1.01 9.42 7.88
CA VAL A 96 -0.55 8.50 8.93
C VAL A 96 -0.99 7.08 8.60
N LEU A 97 -2.26 6.87 8.23
CA LEU A 97 -2.76 5.57 7.82
C LEU A 97 -2.01 5.04 6.59
N ALA A 98 -1.79 5.87 5.57
CA ALA A 98 -1.03 5.50 4.37
C ALA A 98 0.39 5.03 4.71
N VAL A 99 1.09 5.72 5.63
CA VAL A 99 2.44 5.33 6.08
C VAL A 99 2.41 4.03 6.88
N ILE A 100 1.43 3.84 7.77
CA ILE A 100 1.25 2.57 8.51
C ILE A 100 1.08 1.42 7.54
N TYR A 101 0.17 1.56 6.57
CA TYR A 101 -0.04 0.54 5.55
C TYR A 101 1.18 0.32 4.65
N GLY A 102 1.89 1.38 4.31
CA GLY A 102 3.12 1.29 3.54
C GLY A 102 4.23 0.55 4.26
N LEU A 103 4.38 0.74 5.58
CA LEU A 103 5.32 -0.03 6.39
C LEU A 103 4.99 -1.53 6.34
N ILE A 104 3.71 -1.89 6.46
CA ILE A 104 3.25 -3.27 6.39
C ILE A 104 3.57 -3.87 5.01
N LEU A 105 3.15 -3.21 3.93
CA LEU A 105 3.38 -3.69 2.57
C LEU A 105 4.87 -3.78 2.23
N CYS A 106 5.67 -2.77 2.56
CA CYS A 106 7.10 -2.78 2.25
C CYS A 106 7.85 -3.88 3.01
N THR A 107 7.45 -4.15 4.26
CA THR A 107 7.98 -5.29 5.04
C THR A 107 7.62 -6.61 4.37
N LEU A 108 6.38 -6.77 3.92
CA LEU A 108 5.92 -7.95 3.19
C LEU A 108 6.70 -8.14 1.87
N LEU A 109 6.91 -7.07 1.11
CA LEU A 109 7.67 -7.09 -0.15
C LEU A 109 9.13 -7.50 0.05
N LEU A 110 9.74 -7.15 1.19
CA LEU A 110 11.09 -7.58 1.55
C LEU A 110 11.13 -9.05 1.99
N ALA A 111 10.14 -9.50 2.76
CA ALA A 111 10.05 -10.89 3.23
C ALA A 111 9.84 -11.87 2.07
N LEU A 112 8.97 -11.54 1.11
CA LEU A 112 8.62 -12.45 0.01
C LEU A 112 9.65 -12.50 -1.12
N ARG A 113 10.56 -11.51 -1.21
CA ARG A 113 11.61 -11.41 -2.25
C ARG A 113 11.09 -11.66 -3.69
N SER A 114 9.83 -11.34 -3.95
CA SER A 114 9.16 -11.65 -5.20
C SER A 114 9.44 -10.60 -6.28
N SER A 115 9.62 -11.06 -7.52
CA SER A 115 9.63 -10.21 -8.72
C SER A 115 8.24 -9.64 -9.05
N LEU A 116 7.18 -10.25 -8.51
CA LEU A 116 5.78 -9.84 -8.70
C LEU A 116 5.30 -8.86 -7.63
N ALA A 117 6.16 -7.90 -7.26
CA ALA A 117 5.86 -6.90 -6.24
C ALA A 117 4.57 -6.10 -6.54
N TRP A 118 4.29 -5.87 -7.82
CA TRP A 118 3.08 -5.18 -8.27
C TRP A 118 1.79 -5.98 -7.99
N ILE A 119 1.81 -7.31 -8.12
CA ILE A 119 0.68 -8.19 -7.79
C ILE A 119 0.46 -8.20 -6.27
N ILE A 120 1.54 -8.32 -5.49
CA ILE A 120 1.48 -8.27 -4.03
C ILE A 120 0.89 -6.93 -3.59
N GLY A 121 1.34 -5.83 -4.19
CA GLY A 121 0.79 -4.49 -3.97
C GLY A 121 -0.70 -4.43 -4.29
N LEU A 122 -1.13 -4.90 -5.47
CA LEU A 122 -2.52 -4.90 -5.88
C LEU A 122 -3.42 -5.67 -4.90
N ILE A 123 -3.04 -6.91 -4.55
CA ILE A 123 -3.76 -7.76 -3.61
C ILE A 123 -3.81 -7.11 -2.22
N PHE A 124 -2.70 -6.54 -1.77
CA PHE A 124 -2.63 -5.82 -0.50
C PHE A 124 -3.57 -4.62 -0.48
N GLY A 125 -3.59 -3.83 -1.56
CA GLY A 125 -4.51 -2.72 -1.74
C GLY A 125 -5.97 -3.16 -1.67
N ILE A 126 -6.33 -4.24 -2.35
CA ILE A 126 -7.67 -4.83 -2.27
C ILE A 126 -8.00 -5.27 -0.83
N ALA A 127 -7.05 -5.92 -0.14
CA ALA A 127 -7.24 -6.28 1.26
C ALA A 127 -7.48 -5.04 2.14
N LEU A 128 -6.78 -3.94 1.89
CA LEU A 128 -7.00 -2.68 2.61
C LEU A 128 -8.38 -2.07 2.37
N TYR A 129 -8.95 -2.18 1.16
CA TYR A 129 -10.34 -1.78 0.95
C TYR A 129 -11.28 -2.49 1.94
N TYR A 130 -11.11 -3.80 2.12
CA TYR A 130 -11.91 -4.55 3.08
C TYR A 130 -11.61 -4.15 4.53
N VAL A 131 -10.34 -3.94 4.88
CA VAL A 131 -9.97 -3.45 6.22
C VAL A 131 -10.62 -2.07 6.51
N ASN A 132 -10.59 -1.14 5.56
CA ASN A 132 -11.06 0.23 5.76
C ASN A 132 -12.59 0.37 5.67
N PHE A 133 -13.26 -0.38 4.82
CA PHE A 133 -14.71 -0.21 4.62
C PHE A 133 -15.56 -1.30 5.26
N TYR A 134 -14.96 -2.37 5.78
CA TYR A 134 -15.67 -3.41 6.54
C TYR A 134 -15.09 -3.61 7.93
N GLY A 135 -13.76 -3.58 8.08
CA GLY A 135 -13.09 -3.67 9.39
C GLY A 135 -13.32 -2.42 10.23
N PHE A 136 -12.95 -1.25 9.73
CA PHE A 136 -13.10 0.02 10.45
C PHE A 136 -14.56 0.36 10.76
N THR A 137 -15.54 -0.17 10.00
CA THR A 137 -16.97 0.03 10.29
C THR A 137 -17.36 -0.42 11.70
N ALA A 138 -16.63 -1.35 12.31
CA ALA A 138 -16.85 -1.73 13.71
C ALA A 138 -16.59 -0.59 14.70
N LEU A 139 -15.69 0.34 14.38
CA LEU A 139 -15.32 1.49 15.21
C LEU A 139 -15.91 2.81 14.68
N PHE A 140 -16.05 2.91 13.35
CA PHE A 140 -16.44 4.10 12.61
C PHE A 140 -17.54 3.72 11.61
N PRO A 141 -18.81 3.58 12.05
CA PRO A 141 -19.88 2.99 11.25
C PRO A 141 -20.15 3.69 9.91
N TRP A 142 -19.90 5.00 9.82
CA TRP A 142 -20.08 5.80 8.60
C TRP A 142 -19.19 5.37 7.44
N PHE A 143 -18.10 4.63 7.69
CA PHE A 143 -17.32 4.04 6.59
C PHE A 143 -18.15 3.08 5.73
N ALA A 144 -19.29 2.57 6.20
CA ALA A 144 -20.19 1.80 5.35
C ALA A 144 -20.63 2.57 4.10
N ASP A 145 -20.76 3.90 4.18
CA ASP A 145 -21.23 4.76 3.08
C ASP A 145 -20.17 4.95 1.99
N GLY A 146 -18.90 4.72 2.30
CA GLY A 146 -17.80 4.79 1.33
C GLY A 146 -17.57 3.50 0.55
N ARG A 147 -18.38 2.46 0.76
CA ARG A 147 -18.27 1.19 0.02
C ARG A 147 -18.64 1.38 -1.44
N GLY A 148 -17.83 0.82 -2.33
CA GLY A 148 -18.09 0.90 -3.76
C GLY A 148 -16.90 0.48 -4.59
N TRP A 149 -17.15 0.35 -5.89
CA TRP A 149 -16.12 -0.07 -6.85
C TRP A 149 -15.04 1.00 -7.05
N ILE A 150 -15.35 2.29 -6.86
CA ILE A 150 -14.35 3.38 -6.90
C ILE A 150 -13.36 3.21 -5.75
N ALA A 151 -13.87 3.13 -4.51
CA ALA A 151 -13.09 2.81 -3.32
C ALA A 151 -12.22 1.56 -3.49
N PHE A 152 -12.79 0.50 -4.06
CA PHE A 152 -12.07 -0.73 -4.35
C PHE A 152 -10.90 -0.51 -5.32
N VAL A 153 -11.14 0.15 -6.47
CA VAL A 153 -10.12 0.41 -7.49
C VAL A 153 -9.05 1.37 -6.99
N SER A 154 -9.43 2.43 -6.26
CA SER A 154 -8.47 3.38 -5.69
C SER A 154 -7.54 2.70 -4.69
N HIS A 155 -8.06 1.81 -3.84
CA HIS A 155 -7.22 1.04 -2.92
C HIS A 155 -6.34 0.01 -3.63
N ALA A 156 -6.83 -0.61 -4.71
CA ALA A 156 -5.99 -1.45 -5.55
C ALA A 156 -4.83 -0.63 -6.17
N ALA A 157 -5.12 0.58 -6.65
CA ALA A 157 -4.14 1.53 -7.18
C ALA A 157 -3.13 1.99 -6.11
N PHE A 158 -3.58 2.22 -4.86
CA PHE A 158 -2.71 2.51 -3.71
C PHE A 158 -1.58 1.49 -3.60
N GLY A 159 -1.96 0.22 -3.45
CA GLY A 159 -1.00 -0.84 -3.19
C GLY A 159 -0.06 -1.08 -4.38
N LEU A 160 -0.59 -0.98 -5.61
CA LEU A 160 0.21 -1.05 -6.83
C LEU A 160 1.26 0.06 -6.88
N VAL A 161 0.85 1.33 -6.75
CA VAL A 161 1.74 2.49 -6.87
C VAL A 161 2.77 2.50 -5.74
N LEU A 162 2.36 2.20 -4.52
CA LEU A 162 3.26 2.09 -3.37
C LEU A 162 4.34 1.03 -3.62
N ALA A 163 3.94 -0.17 -4.06
CA ALA A 163 4.88 -1.25 -4.35
C ALA A 163 5.89 -0.88 -5.45
N LEU A 164 5.43 -0.24 -6.52
CA LEU A 164 6.28 0.21 -7.63
C LEU A 164 7.29 1.29 -7.20
N ILE A 165 6.84 2.31 -6.48
CA ILE A 165 7.71 3.39 -6.00
C ILE A 165 8.75 2.84 -5.03
N TYR A 166 8.31 2.04 -4.05
CA TYR A 166 9.21 1.46 -3.06
C TYR A 166 10.28 0.59 -3.73
N ARG A 167 9.90 -0.32 -4.63
CA ARG A 167 10.84 -1.18 -5.38
C ARG A 167 11.85 -0.37 -6.19
N LYS A 168 11.41 0.70 -6.85
CA LYS A 168 12.30 1.58 -7.62
C LYS A 168 13.31 2.28 -6.73
N MET A 169 12.92 2.69 -5.51
CA MET A 169 13.83 3.33 -4.57
C MET A 169 14.78 2.34 -3.89
N ASP A 170 14.31 1.13 -3.58
CA ASP A 170 15.09 0.04 -3.00
C ASP A 170 16.17 -0.46 -3.98
N ALA A 171 15.85 -0.54 -5.27
CA ALA A 171 16.78 -0.99 -6.31
C ALA A 171 17.91 0.01 -6.64
N ARG A 172 17.77 1.30 -6.30
CA ARG A 172 18.76 2.36 -6.63
C ARG A 172 19.92 2.45 -5.64
N GLU A 173 19.82 1.81 -4.49
CA GLU A 173 20.81 1.95 -3.42
C GLU A 173 22.00 0.96 -3.47
N PRO A 174 21.87 -0.29 -3.96
CA PRO A 174 23.00 -1.22 -4.08
C PRO A 174 24.16 -0.66 -4.92
N THR A 175 23.84 0.09 -5.97
CA THR A 175 24.80 0.70 -6.91
C THR A 175 25.50 1.93 -6.36
N ALA A 176 24.81 2.74 -5.54
CA ALA A 176 25.42 3.93 -4.93
C ALA A 176 26.47 3.55 -3.87
N ARG A 177 26.22 2.49 -3.09
CA ARG A 177 27.13 2.00 -2.05
C ARG A 177 28.41 1.37 -2.63
N SER A 178 28.30 0.65 -3.76
CA SER A 178 29.48 0.09 -4.45
C SER A 178 30.33 1.15 -5.13
N ALA A 179 29.71 2.22 -5.65
CA ALA A 179 30.44 3.37 -6.22
C ALA A 179 31.22 4.16 -5.17
N SER A 180 30.68 4.33 -3.95
CA SER A 180 31.37 5.01 -2.84
C SER A 180 32.49 4.19 -2.19
N ALA A 181 32.47 2.86 -2.35
CA ALA A 181 33.41 1.95 -1.71
C ALA A 181 34.66 1.65 -2.57
N ARG A 182 34.76 2.20 -3.78
CA ARG A 182 35.98 2.10 -4.60
C ARG A 182 36.99 3.13 -4.09
N PRO A 183 38.15 2.75 -3.53
CA PRO A 183 39.20 3.72 -3.22
C PRO A 183 39.62 4.40 -4.53
N ALA A 184 39.83 5.72 -4.49
CA ALA A 184 40.53 6.40 -5.56
C ALA A 184 41.93 5.79 -5.64
N ALA A 185 42.22 5.13 -6.76
CA ALA A 185 43.54 4.60 -7.08
C ALA A 185 44.50 5.75 -7.41
#